data_AF-A0A9D5EJF8-F1
#
_entry.id   AF-A0A9D5EJF8-F1
#
_cell.length_a   1.000
_cell.length_b   1.000
_cell.length_c   1.000
_cell.angle_alpha   90.00
_cell.angle_beta   90.00
_cell.angle_gamma   90.00
#
_symmetry.space_group_name_H-M   'P 1'
#
loop_
_entity.id
_entity.type
_entity.pdbx_description
1 polymer ?
#
loop_
_entity_poly.entity_id
_entity_poly.type
_entity_poly.pdbx_seq_one_letter_code
_entity_poly.pdbx_strand_id
1 'polypeptide(L)'
;MFSWLSDPPMFLAGLLLAIVQFVAALPWLYAIDPKGFKQTAASGLGMAYVGAGLLAAGAGIAAFMGYKSDPQNLAWFGRYVYGALLHLQILINLFLLLPQIAVLVWPKGGAVAQAAYREACRQPMFWLIVVSAKTLIWFSVGIPYFTFGDDYKMMKQIGFDAIMLSGVLFGVLAASMSISEEIEGRTAVTLMSKPVNRRQFLIGKYLGILLACLIMSLILGWTLNYALRAMREFDPINNAADPIDPLGTPVEKVVDPLTFQAQKTVVPLFERPVPSATGKALARGCGLWFSDTLAHTFGIMLGFGQVMILVAIASALATRISFVVNIVLCLLIYFLGHLAPVLVRVTETVGGGGVGVGLVGFLGKLFDVLLPALEFFNMGPAIIRETPLDLWKFGIYVVTVLGYSLIYTSIALLVGLLLFEDRDLA
;
A
#
# COMPACT_ATOMS: atom_id res chain seq x y z
N MET A 1 15.23 37.83 2.55
CA MET A 1 15.56 36.93 3.68
C MET A 1 14.67 37.16 4.91
N PHE A 2 14.32 38.40 5.27
CA PHE A 2 13.48 38.72 6.44
C PHE A 2 12.05 39.19 6.15
N SER A 3 11.55 39.04 4.92
CA SER A 3 10.17 39.43 4.54
C SER A 3 9.10 38.74 5.38
N TRP A 4 9.41 37.59 5.97
CA TRP A 4 8.52 36.85 6.88
C TRP A 4 8.26 37.55 8.22
N LEU A 5 9.15 38.46 8.65
CA LEU A 5 8.92 39.27 9.84
C LEU A 5 7.92 40.41 9.58
N SER A 6 7.78 40.84 8.33
CA SER A 6 6.88 41.91 7.90
C SER A 6 5.57 41.41 7.27
N ASP A 7 5.47 40.13 6.91
CA ASP A 7 4.30 39.51 6.26
C ASP A 7 3.57 38.51 7.17
N PRO A 8 2.54 38.97 7.93
CA PRO A 8 1.69 38.10 8.75
C PRO A 8 1.12 36.86 8.03
N PRO A 9 0.65 36.93 6.76
CA PRO A 9 0.10 35.74 6.08
C PRO A 9 1.16 34.68 5.79
N MET A 10 2.44 35.05 5.62
CA MET A 10 3.50 34.07 5.37
C MET A 10 3.90 33.35 6.66
N PHE A 11 3.92 34.05 7.79
CA PHE A 11 4.10 33.43 9.10
C PHE A 11 2.95 32.47 9.43
N LEU A 12 1.70 32.87 9.20
CA LEU A 12 0.53 32.03 9.41
C LEU A 12 0.56 30.75 8.54
N ALA A 13 1.03 30.84 7.29
CA ALA A 13 1.25 29.67 6.46
C ALA A 13 2.28 28.70 7.05
N GLY A 14 3.43 29.23 7.48
CA GLY A 14 4.46 28.42 8.12
C GLY A 14 3.93 27.73 9.37
N LEU A 15 3.17 28.45 10.20
CA LEU A 15 2.54 27.93 11.40
C LEU A 15 1.52 26.83 11.10
N LEU A 16 0.63 27.02 10.12
CA LEU A 16 -0.34 26.00 9.73
C LEU A 16 0.33 24.72 9.23
N LEU A 17 1.37 24.85 8.40
CA LEU A 17 2.13 23.69 7.91
C LEU A 17 2.87 22.97 9.03
N ALA A 18 3.40 23.70 10.02
CA ALA A 18 3.99 23.12 11.22
C ALA A 18 2.94 22.37 12.08
N ILE A 19 1.76 22.96 12.26
CA ILE A 19 0.64 22.34 13.00
C ILE A 19 0.22 21.03 12.32
N VAL A 20 0.07 21.01 10.99
CA VAL A 20 -0.31 19.78 10.26
C VAL A 20 0.69 18.65 10.51
N GLN A 21 1.99 18.93 10.42
CA GLN A 21 3.05 17.95 10.73
C GLN A 21 3.02 17.51 12.20
N PHE A 22 2.80 18.46 13.12
CA PHE A 22 2.74 18.16 14.55
C PHE A 22 1.52 17.28 14.90
N VAL A 23 0.35 17.60 14.35
CA VAL A 23 -0.87 16.80 14.55
C VAL A 23 -0.68 15.39 13.98
N ALA A 24 -0.10 15.28 12.79
CA ALA A 24 0.28 13.99 12.22
C ALA A 24 1.30 13.23 13.08
N ALA A 25 2.10 13.93 13.91
CA ALA A 25 3.05 13.28 14.80
C ALA A 25 2.46 12.78 16.14
N LEU A 26 1.25 13.21 16.53
CA LEU A 26 0.68 12.88 17.83
C LEU A 26 0.53 11.37 18.12
N PRO A 27 0.06 10.51 17.18
CA PRO A 27 -0.19 9.11 17.52
C PRO A 27 1.08 8.34 17.86
N TRP A 28 2.19 8.60 17.15
CA TRP A 28 3.45 7.93 17.43
C TRP A 28 4.20 8.56 18.62
N LEU A 29 4.04 9.86 18.89
CA LEU A 29 4.50 10.46 20.16
C LEU A 29 3.83 9.81 21.37
N TYR A 30 2.52 9.58 21.31
CA TYR A 30 1.79 8.85 22.34
C TYR A 30 2.25 7.39 22.47
N ALA A 31 2.56 6.74 21.34
CA ALA A 31 3.02 5.35 21.35
C ALA A 31 4.43 5.18 21.95
N ILE A 32 5.32 6.16 21.79
CA ILE A 32 6.69 6.14 22.32
C ILE A 32 6.70 6.41 23.83
N ASP A 33 6.06 7.50 24.29
CA ASP A 33 6.00 7.85 25.70
C ASP A 33 4.58 8.29 26.13
N PRO A 34 3.69 7.33 26.44
CA PRO A 34 2.33 7.65 26.84
C PRO A 34 2.25 8.37 28.19
N LYS A 35 3.25 8.23 29.07
CA LYS A 35 3.27 8.88 30.38
C LYS A 35 3.68 10.34 30.24
N GLY A 36 4.81 10.60 29.57
CA GLY A 36 5.27 11.96 29.30
C GLY A 36 4.27 12.74 28.44
N PHE A 37 3.62 12.08 27.47
CA PHE A 37 2.56 12.69 26.67
C PHE A 37 1.38 13.16 27.54
N LYS A 38 0.86 12.30 28.43
CA LYS A 38 -0.25 12.64 29.34
C LYS A 38 0.14 13.74 30.33
N GLN A 39 1.35 13.69 30.88
CA GLN A 39 1.86 14.72 31.80
C GLN A 39 2.01 16.08 31.11
N THR A 40 2.55 16.10 29.89
CA THR A 40 2.71 17.32 29.10
C THR A 40 1.37 17.90 28.70
N ALA A 41 0.42 17.06 28.27
CA ALA A 41 -0.92 17.48 27.91
C ALA A 41 -1.74 18.02 29.10
N ALA A 42 -1.48 17.52 30.31
CA ALA A 42 -2.12 17.99 31.54
C ALA A 42 -1.42 19.20 32.20
N SER A 43 -0.18 19.50 31.81
CA SER A 43 0.62 20.59 32.38
C SER A 43 0.51 21.86 31.54
N GLY A 44 0.12 22.98 32.16
CA GLY A 44 0.09 24.29 31.49
C GLY A 44 1.45 24.72 30.95
N LEU A 45 2.54 24.46 31.69
CA LEU A 45 3.91 24.72 31.23
C LEU A 45 4.30 23.80 30.06
N GLY A 46 3.89 22.52 30.10
CA GLY A 46 4.12 21.58 29.01
C GLY A 46 3.48 22.03 27.70
N MET A 47 2.20 22.44 27.76
CA MET A 47 1.47 22.99 26.63
C MET A 47 2.06 24.33 26.16
N ALA A 48 2.60 25.15 27.06
CA ALA A 48 3.32 26.38 26.68
C ALA A 48 4.59 26.09 25.89
N TYR A 49 5.39 25.07 26.28
CA TYR A 49 6.54 24.63 25.50
C TYR A 49 6.15 24.09 24.12
N VAL A 50 5.06 23.32 24.02
CA VAL A 50 4.52 22.86 22.74
C VAL A 50 4.12 24.05 21.86
N GLY A 51 3.42 25.03 22.42
CA GLY A 51 3.04 26.26 21.72
C GLY A 51 4.26 27.05 21.23
N ALA A 52 5.26 27.25 22.09
CA ALA A 52 6.51 27.91 21.73
C ALA A 52 7.28 27.15 20.63
N GLY A 53 7.34 25.81 20.73
CA GLY A 53 7.95 24.95 19.72
C GLY A 53 7.24 25.04 18.36
N LEU A 54 5.90 25.05 18.36
CA LEU A 54 5.10 25.23 17.15
C LEU A 54 5.31 26.61 16.51
N LEU A 55 5.37 27.67 17.32
CA LEU A 55 5.67 29.02 16.83
C LEU A 55 7.08 29.11 16.25
N ALA A 56 8.07 28.50 16.90
CA ALA A 56 9.45 28.43 16.40
C ALA A 56 9.55 27.63 15.08
N ALA A 57 8.88 26.48 15.00
CA ALA A 57 8.80 25.69 13.78
C ALA A 57 8.10 26.45 12.65
N GLY A 58 6.98 27.13 12.97
CA GLY A 58 6.24 27.97 12.04
C GLY A 58 7.10 29.13 11.51
N ALA A 59 7.85 29.81 12.38
CA ALA A 59 8.82 30.84 12.01
C ALA A 59 9.91 30.26 11.09
N GLY A 60 10.43 29.07 11.40
CA GLY A 60 11.43 28.39 10.58
C GLY A 60 10.94 28.07 9.17
N ILE A 61 9.73 27.52 9.04
CA ILE A 61 9.11 27.26 7.72
C ILE A 61 8.84 28.57 6.98
N ALA A 62 8.36 29.61 7.67
CA ALA A 62 8.13 30.93 7.08
C ALA A 62 9.43 31.58 6.59
N ALA A 63 10.52 31.47 7.35
CA ALA A 63 11.84 31.93 6.96
C ALA A 63 12.36 31.18 5.72
N PHE A 64 12.14 29.85 5.67
CA PHE A 64 12.48 29.04 4.50
C PHE A 64 11.70 29.48 3.25
N MET A 65 10.39 29.71 3.38
CA MET A 65 9.55 30.23 2.28
C MET A 65 9.99 31.62 1.83
N GLY A 66 10.41 32.48 2.76
CA GLY A 66 10.97 33.80 2.45
C GLY A 66 12.37 33.75 1.83
N TYR A 67 13.14 32.68 2.04
CA TYR A 67 14.45 32.45 1.42
C TYR A 67 14.31 31.88 0.00
N LYS A 68 13.47 30.86 -0.17
CA LYS A 68 13.13 30.27 -1.47
C LYS A 68 11.80 30.85 -1.95
N SER A 69 11.81 32.08 -2.47
CA SER A 69 10.58 32.76 -2.90
C SER A 69 10.01 32.27 -4.23
N ASP A 70 10.74 31.45 -4.97
CA ASP A 70 10.32 30.91 -6.26
C ASP A 70 9.25 29.81 -6.09
N PRO A 71 8.03 29.96 -6.66
CA PRO A 71 6.96 28.98 -6.55
C PRO A 71 7.32 27.58 -7.04
N GLN A 72 8.15 27.45 -8.07
CA GLN A 72 8.51 26.13 -8.62
C GLN A 72 9.40 25.36 -7.65
N ASN A 73 10.41 26.03 -7.09
CA ASN A 73 11.26 25.47 -6.05
C ASN A 73 10.46 25.12 -4.78
N LEU A 74 9.53 25.99 -4.35
CA LEU A 74 8.67 25.70 -3.20
C LEU A 74 7.77 24.49 -3.44
N ALA A 75 7.19 24.33 -4.63
CA ALA A 75 6.40 23.15 -4.95
C ALA A 75 7.26 21.87 -4.93
N TRP A 76 8.51 21.94 -5.39
CA TRP A 76 9.44 20.81 -5.32
C TRP A 76 9.71 20.38 -3.86
N PHE A 77 10.06 21.32 -2.98
CA PHE A 77 10.25 21.05 -1.55
C PHE A 77 8.97 20.58 -0.87
N GLY A 78 7.84 21.17 -1.25
CA GLY A 78 6.52 20.81 -0.75
C GLY A 78 6.18 19.36 -1.05
N ARG A 79 6.64 18.86 -2.19
CA ARG A 79 6.35 17.52 -2.68
C ARG A 79 7.29 16.47 -2.08
N TYR A 80 8.59 16.65 -2.30
CA TYR A 80 9.60 15.62 -1.98
C TYR A 80 10.07 15.64 -0.53
N VAL A 81 9.92 16.78 0.17
CA VAL A 81 10.29 16.90 1.58
C VAL A 81 9.04 16.93 2.43
N TYR A 82 8.23 17.99 2.33
CA TYR A 82 7.10 18.17 3.26
C TYR A 82 6.02 17.08 3.08
N GLY A 83 5.53 16.88 1.85
CA GLY A 83 4.47 15.93 1.55
C GLY A 83 4.89 14.48 1.74
N ALA A 84 6.11 14.13 1.31
CA ALA A 84 6.63 12.78 1.50
C ALA A 84 6.90 12.42 2.97
N LEU A 85 7.39 13.37 3.78
CA LEU A 85 7.53 13.19 5.23
C LEU A 85 6.17 13.07 5.91
N LEU A 86 5.18 13.89 5.50
CA LEU A 86 3.82 13.79 6.02
C LEU A 86 3.22 12.42 5.71
N HIS A 87 3.38 11.93 4.48
CA HIS A 87 2.95 10.58 4.09
C HIS A 87 3.66 9.51 4.93
N LEU A 88 4.97 9.63 5.15
CA LEU A 88 5.72 8.69 5.98
C LEU A 88 5.19 8.67 7.44
N GLN A 89 4.86 9.82 8.02
CA GLN A 89 4.25 9.90 9.35
C GLN A 89 2.88 9.22 9.39
N ILE A 90 2.05 9.43 8.37
CA ILE A 90 0.75 8.76 8.26
C ILE A 90 0.93 7.24 8.16
N LEU A 91 1.94 6.76 7.42
CA LEU A 91 2.26 5.34 7.35
C LEU A 91 2.71 4.77 8.70
N ILE A 92 3.53 5.52 9.46
CA ILE A 92 3.94 5.13 10.82
C ILE A 92 2.73 5.10 11.77
N ASN A 93 1.82 6.08 11.67
CA ASN A 93 0.60 6.07 12.46
C ASN A 93 -0.27 4.86 12.12
N LEU A 94 -0.41 4.54 10.84
CA LEU A 94 -1.15 3.38 10.38
C LEU A 94 -0.53 2.08 10.90
N PHE A 95 0.80 1.96 10.86
CA PHE A 95 1.57 0.85 11.44
C PHE A 95 1.26 0.63 12.93
N LEU A 96 1.18 1.71 13.70
CA LEU A 96 0.94 1.64 15.14
C LEU A 96 -0.54 1.42 15.50
N LEU A 97 -1.45 2.06 14.77
CA LEU A 97 -2.88 2.11 15.09
C LEU A 97 -3.67 0.92 14.55
N LEU A 98 -3.36 0.40 13.35
CA LEU A 98 -4.11 -0.72 12.76
C LEU A 98 -4.25 -1.95 13.69
N PRO A 99 -3.18 -2.49 14.30
CA PRO A 99 -3.33 -3.62 15.21
C PRO A 99 -4.10 -3.26 16.50
N GLN A 100 -4.08 -2.00 16.93
CA GLN A 100 -4.86 -1.53 18.09
C GLN A 100 -6.35 -1.41 17.76
N ILE A 101 -6.68 -0.91 16.56
CA ILE A 101 -8.05 -0.86 16.04
C ILE A 101 -8.62 -2.28 15.93
N ALA A 102 -7.82 -3.26 15.49
CA ALA A 102 -8.25 -4.66 15.44
C ALA A 102 -8.62 -5.21 16.83
N VAL A 103 -7.85 -4.87 17.87
CA VAL A 103 -8.18 -5.23 19.27
C VAL A 103 -9.44 -4.50 19.76
N LEU A 104 -9.62 -3.23 19.39
CA LEU A 104 -10.80 -2.46 19.78
C LEU A 104 -12.09 -3.03 19.16
N VAL A 105 -12.06 -3.36 17.88
CA VAL A 105 -13.21 -3.92 17.14
C VAL A 105 -13.49 -5.35 17.58
N TRP A 106 -12.45 -6.16 17.82
CA TRP A 106 -12.59 -7.55 18.21
C TRP A 106 -11.58 -7.92 19.32
N PRO A 107 -11.94 -7.82 20.60
CA PRO A 107 -10.96 -7.94 21.69
C PRO A 107 -10.18 -9.26 21.73
N LYS A 108 -10.88 -10.40 21.63
CA LYS A 108 -10.25 -11.73 21.73
C LYS A 108 -9.45 -12.10 20.46
N GLY A 109 -10.07 -11.99 19.28
CA GLY A 109 -9.40 -12.30 18.01
C GLY A 109 -8.35 -11.26 17.62
N GLY A 110 -8.61 -9.99 17.91
CA GLY A 110 -7.68 -8.88 17.69
C GLY A 110 -6.42 -8.98 18.55
N ALA A 111 -6.48 -9.52 19.77
CA ALA A 111 -5.28 -9.81 20.56
C ALA A 111 -4.38 -10.86 19.89
N VAL A 112 -4.97 -11.91 19.30
CA VAL A 112 -4.25 -12.90 18.51
C VAL A 112 -3.67 -12.26 17.24
N ALA A 113 -4.46 -11.44 16.54
CA ALA A 113 -4.01 -10.72 15.35
C ALA A 113 -2.86 -9.76 15.65
N GLN A 114 -2.91 -9.05 16.78
CA GLN A 114 -1.83 -8.17 17.21
C GLN A 114 -0.55 -8.94 17.53
N ALA A 115 -0.66 -10.11 18.17
CA ALA A 115 0.48 -10.98 18.44
C ALA A 115 1.10 -11.49 17.13
N ALA A 116 0.28 -12.02 16.22
CA ALA A 116 0.71 -12.52 14.92
C ALA A 116 1.32 -11.42 14.03
N TYR A 117 0.75 -10.21 14.05
CA TYR A 117 1.29 -9.04 13.36
C TYR A 117 2.68 -8.66 13.89
N ARG A 118 2.86 -8.62 15.22
CA ARG A 118 4.15 -8.31 15.83
C ARG A 118 5.19 -9.39 15.56
N GLU A 119 4.77 -10.65 15.58
CA GLU A 119 5.61 -11.79 15.20
C GLU A 119 6.08 -11.62 13.75
N ALA A 120 5.15 -11.42 12.81
CA ALA A 120 5.41 -11.24 11.39
C ALA A 120 6.36 -10.07 11.09
N CYS A 121 6.13 -8.88 11.67
CA CYS A 121 6.99 -7.71 11.45
C CYS A 121 8.37 -7.79 12.13
N ARG A 122 8.55 -8.67 13.13
CA ARG A 122 9.83 -8.89 13.81
C ARG A 122 10.70 -9.95 13.15
N GLN A 123 10.11 -10.80 12.32
CA GLN A 123 10.88 -11.80 11.57
C GLN A 123 11.85 -11.11 10.60
N PRO A 124 13.13 -11.55 10.53
CA PRO A 124 14.11 -10.98 9.60
C PRO A 124 13.65 -11.02 8.14
N MET A 125 12.88 -12.04 7.77
CA MET A 125 12.34 -12.23 6.43
C MET A 125 11.51 -11.04 5.93
N PHE A 126 10.73 -10.40 6.82
CA PHE A 126 9.95 -9.21 6.48
C PHE A 126 10.83 -8.08 5.94
N TRP A 127 11.89 -7.75 6.68
CA TRP A 127 12.80 -6.66 6.31
C TRP A 127 13.70 -7.03 5.13
N LEU A 128 14.10 -8.31 5.01
CA LEU A 128 14.85 -8.79 3.85
C LEU A 128 14.04 -8.65 2.56
N ILE A 129 12.76 -9.03 2.56
CA ILE A 129 11.88 -8.88 1.39
C ILE A 129 11.60 -7.40 1.10
N VAL A 130 11.37 -6.57 2.12
CA VAL A 130 11.20 -5.13 1.92
C VAL A 130 12.43 -4.51 1.26
N VAL A 131 13.63 -4.82 1.76
CA VAL A 131 14.87 -4.25 1.22
C VAL A 131 15.13 -4.77 -0.19
N SER A 132 14.94 -6.06 -0.46
CA SER A 132 15.14 -6.62 -1.80
C SER A 132 14.15 -6.02 -2.81
N ALA A 133 12.88 -5.87 -2.44
CA ALA A 133 11.86 -5.27 -3.29
C ALA A 133 12.12 -3.78 -3.54
N LYS A 134 12.54 -3.02 -2.53
CA LYS A 134 12.97 -1.62 -2.72
C LYS A 134 14.14 -1.52 -3.69
N THR A 135 15.14 -2.39 -3.56
CA THR A 135 16.29 -2.44 -4.47
C THR A 135 15.83 -2.77 -5.88
N LEU A 136 14.95 -3.75 -6.06
CA LEU A 136 14.41 -4.11 -7.37
C LEU A 136 13.65 -2.94 -8.03
N ILE A 137 12.80 -2.24 -7.26
CA ILE A 137 12.06 -1.05 -7.74
C ILE A 137 13.03 0.06 -8.17
N TRP A 138 14.05 0.37 -7.37
CA TRP A 138 15.03 1.39 -7.74
C TRP A 138 15.90 0.97 -8.92
N PHE A 139 16.31 -0.30 -8.96
CA PHE A 139 17.06 -0.85 -10.08
C PHE A 139 16.27 -0.75 -11.40
N SER A 140 14.95 -0.95 -11.33
CA SER A 140 14.05 -0.85 -12.50
C SER A 140 14.06 0.54 -13.16
N VAL A 141 14.33 1.62 -12.42
CA VAL A 141 14.43 2.98 -12.96
C VAL A 141 15.60 3.13 -13.94
N GLY A 142 16.68 2.38 -13.74
CA GLY A 142 17.89 2.46 -14.58
C GLY A 142 17.90 1.49 -15.76
N ILE A 143 16.88 0.63 -15.91
CA ILE A 143 16.84 -0.38 -16.96
C ILE A 143 16.26 0.24 -18.23
N PRO A 144 16.98 0.20 -19.37
CA PRO A 144 16.36 0.52 -20.66
C PRO A 144 15.39 -0.60 -21.04
N TYR A 145 14.10 -0.28 -21.14
CA TYR A 145 13.07 -1.25 -21.52
C TYR A 145 12.95 -1.47 -23.03
N PHE A 146 13.67 -0.67 -23.83
CA PHE A 146 13.64 -0.71 -25.29
C PHE A 146 12.23 -0.54 -25.89
N THR A 147 11.35 0.26 -25.24
CA THR A 147 9.92 0.33 -25.61
C THR A 147 9.48 1.52 -26.45
N PHE A 148 10.32 2.07 -27.33
CA PHE A 148 9.96 3.19 -28.23
C PHE A 148 9.12 4.32 -27.57
N GLY A 149 9.42 4.66 -26.30
CA GLY A 149 8.79 5.76 -25.57
C GLY A 149 7.75 5.39 -24.51
N ASP A 150 7.45 4.10 -24.30
CA ASP A 150 6.53 3.60 -23.26
C ASP A 150 7.23 3.11 -21.97
N ASP A 151 8.49 3.52 -21.75
CA ASP A 151 9.34 3.02 -20.67
C ASP A 151 8.72 3.29 -19.27
N TYR A 152 8.03 4.42 -19.11
CA TYR A 152 7.30 4.74 -17.87
C TYR A 152 6.19 3.73 -17.55
N LYS A 153 5.43 3.28 -18.56
CA LYS A 153 4.34 2.31 -18.39
C LYS A 153 4.89 0.96 -17.96
N MET A 154 5.98 0.51 -18.59
CA MET A 154 6.64 -0.75 -18.24
C MET A 154 7.21 -0.74 -16.82
N MET A 155 7.92 0.33 -16.46
CA MET A 155 8.45 0.50 -15.11
C MET A 155 7.33 0.51 -14.06
N LYS A 156 6.22 1.20 -14.34
CA LYS A 156 5.04 1.24 -13.47
C LYS A 156 4.41 -0.13 -13.27
N GLN A 157 4.27 -0.93 -14.33
CA GLN A 157 3.76 -2.29 -14.22
C GLN A 157 4.66 -3.17 -13.35
N ILE A 158 5.98 -3.17 -13.64
CA ILE A 158 6.97 -3.93 -12.86
C ILE A 158 6.97 -3.52 -11.39
N GLY A 159 6.80 -2.23 -11.11
CA GLY A 159 6.69 -1.71 -9.75
C GLY A 159 5.50 -2.30 -8.99
N PHE A 160 4.30 -2.35 -9.60
CA PHE A 160 3.14 -2.98 -8.96
C PHE A 160 3.31 -4.49 -8.79
N ASP A 161 3.85 -5.16 -9.80
CA ASP A 161 4.09 -6.61 -9.76
C ASP A 161 5.12 -6.96 -8.66
N ALA A 162 6.17 -6.15 -8.50
CA ALA A 162 7.16 -6.32 -7.43
C ALA A 162 6.54 -6.15 -6.03
N ILE A 163 5.65 -5.18 -5.85
CA ILE A 163 4.93 -4.97 -4.58
C ILE A 163 4.02 -6.17 -4.27
N MET A 164 3.25 -6.61 -5.26
CA MET A 164 2.34 -7.74 -5.12
C MET A 164 3.09 -9.02 -4.81
N LEU A 165 4.10 -9.36 -5.59
CA LEU A 165 4.89 -10.59 -5.44
C LEU A 165 5.60 -10.63 -4.09
N SER A 166 6.13 -9.49 -3.62
CA SER A 166 6.70 -9.37 -2.27
C SER A 166 5.65 -9.67 -1.20
N GLY A 167 4.45 -9.09 -1.33
CA GLY A 167 3.27 -9.35 -0.49
C GLY A 167 2.90 -10.83 -0.43
N VAL A 168 2.75 -11.47 -1.58
CA VAL A 168 2.40 -12.88 -1.70
C VAL A 168 3.48 -13.76 -1.09
N LEU A 169 4.75 -13.53 -1.45
CA LEU A 169 5.89 -14.30 -0.97
C LEU A 169 5.96 -14.25 0.55
N PHE A 170 5.97 -13.06 1.14
CA PHE A 170 6.01 -12.90 2.59
C PHE A 170 4.78 -13.52 3.25
N GLY A 171 3.58 -13.21 2.75
CA GLY A 171 2.33 -13.64 3.36
C GLY A 171 2.14 -15.15 3.36
N VAL A 172 2.47 -15.83 2.26
CA VAL A 172 2.40 -17.30 2.15
C VAL A 172 3.42 -17.95 3.09
N LEU A 173 4.66 -17.44 3.13
CA LEU A 173 5.70 -17.96 4.02
C LEU A 173 5.32 -17.76 5.49
N ALA A 174 4.88 -16.56 5.87
CA ALA A 174 4.47 -16.23 7.23
C ALA A 174 3.24 -17.02 7.67
N ALA A 175 2.23 -17.19 6.80
CA ALA A 175 1.05 -18.00 7.08
C ALA A 175 1.40 -19.47 7.28
N SER A 176 2.24 -20.01 6.39
CA SER A 176 2.67 -21.41 6.47
C SER A 176 3.48 -21.65 7.74
N MET A 177 4.45 -20.79 8.06
CA MET A 177 5.32 -20.96 9.24
C MET A 177 4.51 -20.79 10.53
N SER A 178 3.82 -19.66 10.68
CA SER A 178 3.17 -19.29 11.94
C SER A 178 2.00 -20.19 12.31
N ILE A 179 1.33 -20.82 11.32
CA ILE A 179 0.21 -21.73 11.58
C ILE A 179 0.69 -23.19 11.66
N SER A 180 1.50 -23.66 10.71
CA SER A 180 1.93 -25.06 10.71
C SER A 180 2.85 -25.38 11.89
N GLU A 181 3.79 -24.51 12.26
CA GLU A 181 4.69 -24.76 13.40
C GLU A 181 3.93 -24.77 14.74
N GLU A 182 2.93 -23.91 14.93
CA GLU A 182 2.15 -23.88 16.18
C GLU A 182 1.24 -25.10 16.32
N ILE A 183 0.75 -25.64 15.21
CA ILE A 183 -0.08 -26.85 15.22
C ILE A 183 0.80 -28.10 15.37
N GLU A 184 1.94 -28.19 14.68
CA GLU A 184 2.84 -29.35 14.75
C GLU A 184 3.63 -29.40 16.07
N GLY A 185 4.06 -28.25 16.58
CA GLY A 185 4.74 -28.11 17.86
C GLY A 185 3.84 -28.27 19.10
N ARG A 186 2.54 -28.58 18.93
CA ARG A 186 1.52 -28.68 19.98
C ARG A 186 1.34 -27.43 20.86
N THR A 187 1.94 -26.30 20.51
CA THR A 187 1.80 -25.03 21.25
C THR A 187 0.43 -24.39 21.03
N ALA A 188 -0.27 -24.72 19.94
CA ALA A 188 -1.67 -24.34 19.75
C ALA A 188 -2.58 -24.88 20.88
N VAL A 189 -2.29 -26.06 21.42
CA VAL A 189 -3.08 -26.68 22.51
C VAL A 189 -2.91 -25.91 23.83
N THR A 190 -1.71 -25.39 24.11
CA THR A 190 -1.47 -24.60 25.33
C THR A 190 -2.09 -23.20 25.24
N LEU A 191 -2.13 -22.58 24.06
CA LEU A 191 -2.87 -21.33 23.83
C LEU A 191 -4.39 -21.50 23.95
N MET A 192 -4.91 -22.67 23.58
CA MET A 192 -6.33 -23.05 23.75
C MET A 192 -6.73 -23.34 25.21
N SER A 193 -5.78 -23.39 26.16
CA SER A 193 -6.10 -23.42 27.59
C SER A 193 -6.67 -22.08 28.10
N LYS A 194 -6.46 -20.99 27.35
CA LYS A 194 -7.16 -19.71 27.51
C LYS A 194 -8.47 -19.73 26.71
N PRO A 195 -9.49 -18.91 27.06
CA PRO A 195 -10.82 -18.94 26.42
C PRO A 195 -10.81 -18.30 24.99
N VAL A 196 -9.96 -18.83 24.11
CA VAL A 196 -9.81 -18.47 22.70
C VAL A 196 -10.29 -19.65 21.86
N ASN A 197 -11.33 -19.43 21.06
CA ASN A 197 -11.89 -20.46 20.20
C ASN A 197 -10.95 -20.72 19.00
N ARG A 198 -10.91 -21.95 18.49
CA ARG A 198 -10.21 -22.36 17.25
C ARG A 198 -10.47 -21.39 16.09
N ARG A 199 -11.71 -20.92 15.95
CA ARG A 199 -12.12 -19.93 14.93
C ARG A 199 -11.44 -18.56 15.11
N GLN A 200 -11.31 -18.10 16.36
CA GLN A 200 -10.67 -16.84 16.69
C GLN A 200 -9.16 -16.91 16.48
N PHE A 201 -8.56 -18.07 16.72
CA PHE A 201 -7.15 -18.32 16.49
C PHE A 201 -6.79 -18.20 15.00
N LEU A 202 -7.47 -18.96 14.11
CA LEU A 202 -7.16 -18.97 12.68
C LEU A 202 -7.41 -17.60 12.03
N ILE A 203 -8.60 -17.01 12.25
CA ILE A 203 -8.93 -15.70 11.68
C ILE A 203 -8.01 -14.61 12.24
N GLY A 204 -7.69 -14.67 13.54
CA GLY A 204 -6.75 -13.74 14.17
C GLY A 204 -5.36 -13.82 13.54
N LYS A 205 -4.79 -15.02 13.39
CA LYS A 205 -3.49 -15.24 12.73
C LYS A 205 -3.48 -14.73 11.30
N TYR A 206 -4.52 -15.08 10.52
CA TYR A 206 -4.69 -14.58 9.15
C TYR A 206 -4.70 -13.04 9.11
N LEU A 207 -5.53 -12.39 9.93
CA LEU A 207 -5.63 -10.92 9.96
C LEU A 207 -4.31 -10.26 10.38
N GLY A 208 -3.59 -10.83 11.35
CA GLY A 208 -2.30 -10.30 11.77
C GLY A 208 -1.25 -10.33 10.67
N ILE A 209 -1.18 -11.45 9.93
CA ILE A 209 -0.27 -11.62 8.79
C ILE A 209 -0.68 -10.74 7.62
N LEU A 210 -1.99 -10.63 7.35
CA LEU A 210 -2.54 -9.74 6.33
C LEU A 210 -2.19 -8.26 6.63
N LEU A 211 -2.31 -7.83 7.89
CA LEU A 211 -1.91 -6.49 8.32
C LEU A 211 -0.42 -6.24 8.12
N ALA A 212 0.44 -7.24 8.38
CA ALA A 212 1.88 -7.12 8.11
C ALA A 212 2.14 -6.97 6.60
N CYS A 213 1.45 -7.77 5.76
CA CYS A 213 1.51 -7.64 4.31
C CYS A 213 1.04 -6.25 3.84
N LEU A 214 -0.05 -5.72 4.41
CA LEU A 214 -0.59 -4.40 4.07
C LEU A 214 0.45 -3.31 4.32
N ILE A 215 1.06 -3.33 5.50
CA ILE A 215 2.13 -2.38 5.85
C ILE A 215 3.29 -2.49 4.87
N MET A 216 3.73 -3.71 4.55
CA MET A 216 4.81 -3.90 3.58
C MET A 216 4.45 -3.29 2.23
N SER A 217 3.26 -3.58 1.69
CA SER A 217 2.80 -3.04 0.42
C SER A 217 2.73 -1.51 0.43
N LEU A 218 2.36 -0.90 1.55
CA LEU A 218 2.33 0.56 1.70
C LEU A 218 3.73 1.18 1.81
N ILE A 219 4.66 0.55 2.53
CA ILE A 219 6.07 0.98 2.59
C ILE A 219 6.71 0.92 1.20
N LEU A 220 6.45 -0.15 0.45
CA LEU A 220 6.92 -0.28 -0.92
C LEU A 220 6.21 0.68 -1.86
N GLY A 221 4.92 0.96 -1.64
CA GLY A 221 4.16 1.99 -2.37
C GLY A 221 4.74 3.39 -2.22
N TRP A 222 5.19 3.75 -1.02
CA TRP A 222 5.92 5.01 -0.77
C TRP A 222 7.23 5.06 -1.58
N THR A 223 7.97 3.95 -1.65
CA THR A 223 9.18 3.84 -2.48
C THR A 223 8.87 3.89 -3.98
N LEU A 224 7.81 3.21 -4.43
CA LEU A 224 7.38 3.20 -5.82
C LEU A 224 6.99 4.61 -6.29
N ASN A 225 6.35 5.42 -5.44
CA ASN A 225 6.02 6.80 -5.79
C ASN A 225 7.29 7.62 -6.08
N TYR A 226 8.33 7.49 -5.24
CA TYR A 226 9.64 8.10 -5.55
C TYR A 226 10.27 7.56 -6.83
N ALA A 227 10.28 6.23 -7.03
CA ALA A 227 10.89 5.62 -8.19
C ALA A 227 10.21 6.01 -9.51
N LEU A 228 8.87 6.07 -9.53
CA LEU A 228 8.10 6.54 -10.68
C LEU A 228 8.40 8.01 -11.00
N ARG A 229 8.67 8.83 -9.98
CA ARG A 229 9.04 10.22 -10.18
C ARG A 229 10.48 10.39 -10.63
N ALA A 230 11.40 9.60 -10.07
CA ALA A 230 12.77 9.52 -10.58
C ALA A 230 12.78 9.12 -12.06
N MET A 231 12.04 8.08 -12.46
CA MET A 231 11.94 7.66 -13.85
C MET A 231 11.48 8.79 -14.78
N ARG A 232 10.52 9.60 -14.34
CA ARG A 232 10.05 10.76 -15.11
C ARG A 232 11.13 11.84 -15.26
N GLU A 233 11.89 12.11 -14.20
CA GLU A 233 12.97 13.12 -14.23
C GLU A 233 14.20 12.64 -15.02
N PHE A 234 14.51 11.34 -15.01
CA PHE A 234 15.67 10.76 -15.69
C PHE A 234 15.44 10.52 -17.18
N ASP A 235 14.21 10.33 -17.65
CA ASP A 235 13.90 10.10 -19.07
C ASP A 235 13.74 11.43 -19.82
N PRO A 236 14.75 11.90 -20.58
CA PRO A 236 14.72 13.19 -21.28
C PRO A 236 13.70 13.20 -22.43
N ILE A 237 13.32 12.02 -22.95
CA ILE A 237 12.40 11.86 -24.08
C ILE A 237 10.95 12.02 -23.63
N ASN A 238 10.65 11.62 -22.39
CA ASN A 238 9.32 11.77 -21.76
C ASN A 238 9.22 12.94 -20.78
N ASN A 239 10.26 13.77 -20.68
CA ASN A 239 10.41 14.90 -19.75
C ASN A 239 9.61 16.16 -20.12
N ALA A 240 8.38 16.01 -20.63
CA ALA A 240 7.46 17.14 -20.65
C ALA A 240 7.19 17.54 -19.19
N ALA A 241 7.48 18.79 -18.83
CA ALA A 241 7.24 19.30 -17.47
C ALA A 241 5.79 18.98 -17.08
N ASP A 242 5.60 18.38 -15.90
CA ASP A 242 4.25 18.17 -15.36
C ASP A 242 3.55 19.52 -15.39
N PRO A 243 2.39 19.65 -16.07
CA PRO A 243 1.65 20.90 -16.05
C PRO A 243 1.39 21.23 -14.60
N ILE A 244 1.98 22.34 -14.15
CA ILE A 244 1.86 22.78 -12.78
C ILE A 244 0.37 22.99 -12.48
N ASP A 245 -0.41 23.43 -13.48
CA ASP A 245 -1.84 23.71 -13.45
C ASP A 245 -2.73 22.64 -14.14
N PRO A 246 -3.57 21.91 -13.38
CA PRO A 246 -4.55 20.98 -13.94
C PRO A 246 -5.69 21.63 -14.78
N LEU A 247 -5.85 22.95 -14.70
CA LEU A 247 -6.89 23.75 -15.35
C LEU A 247 -6.32 24.79 -16.34
N GLY A 248 -5.00 24.75 -16.58
CA GLY A 248 -4.26 25.74 -17.38
C GLY A 248 -3.94 25.31 -18.81
N THR A 249 -2.81 25.82 -19.31
CA THR A 249 -2.36 25.78 -20.72
C THR A 249 -2.46 24.41 -21.39
N PRO A 250 -2.69 24.36 -22.72
CA PRO A 250 -2.73 23.10 -23.48
C PRO A 250 -1.46 22.28 -23.22
N VAL A 251 -1.64 21.04 -22.76
CA VAL A 251 -0.54 20.15 -22.41
C VAL A 251 -0.28 19.24 -23.60
N GLU A 252 0.95 19.24 -24.10
CA GLU A 252 1.34 18.50 -25.30
C GLU A 252 1.37 16.97 -25.07
N LYS A 253 1.64 16.50 -23.84
CA LYS A 253 1.67 15.06 -23.48
C LYS A 253 1.32 14.81 -22.01
N VAL A 254 0.31 13.97 -21.74
CA VAL A 254 -0.03 13.47 -20.39
C VAL A 254 0.57 12.07 -20.21
N VAL A 255 1.60 11.95 -19.37
CA VAL A 255 2.32 10.69 -19.12
C VAL A 255 1.47 9.71 -18.29
N ASP A 256 0.74 10.20 -17.29
CA ASP A 256 -0.15 9.39 -16.47
C ASP A 256 -1.49 10.13 -16.21
N PRO A 257 -2.57 9.73 -16.93
CA PRO A 257 -3.88 10.35 -16.80
C PRO A 257 -4.48 10.28 -15.39
N LEU A 258 -4.18 9.24 -14.62
CA LEU A 258 -4.75 9.04 -13.28
C LEU A 258 -4.17 10.05 -12.29
N THR A 259 -2.85 10.27 -12.34
CA THR A 259 -2.20 11.26 -11.48
C THR A 259 -2.73 12.67 -11.76
N PHE A 260 -2.90 13.03 -13.04
CA PHE A 260 -3.42 14.35 -13.42
C PHE A 260 -4.88 14.57 -12.99
N GLN A 261 -5.73 13.55 -13.11
CA GLN A 261 -7.11 13.64 -12.61
C GLN A 261 -7.16 13.73 -11.08
N ALA A 262 -6.28 13.00 -10.38
CA ALA A 262 -6.18 13.09 -8.93
C ALA A 262 -5.69 14.47 -8.47
N GLN A 263 -4.82 15.13 -9.23
CA GLN A 263 -4.36 16.49 -8.91
C GLN A 263 -5.52 17.49 -8.87
N LYS A 264 -6.48 17.38 -9.79
CA LYS A 264 -7.67 18.26 -9.83
C LYS A 264 -8.51 18.22 -8.55
N THR A 265 -8.53 17.06 -7.88
CA THR A 265 -9.36 16.83 -6.69
C THR A 265 -8.59 17.04 -5.40
N VAL A 266 -7.32 16.62 -5.37
CA VAL A 266 -6.48 16.61 -4.15
C VAL A 266 -5.79 17.96 -3.93
N VAL A 267 -5.17 18.56 -4.95
CA VAL A 267 -4.36 19.78 -4.80
C VAL A 267 -5.15 20.94 -4.16
N PRO A 268 -6.41 21.23 -4.58
CA PRO A 268 -7.18 22.32 -3.96
C PRO A 268 -7.45 22.11 -2.47
N LEU A 269 -7.49 20.87 -1.98
CA LEU A 269 -7.69 20.58 -0.54
C LEU A 269 -6.49 21.05 0.30
N PHE A 270 -5.28 21.01 -0.27
CA PHE A 270 -4.06 21.46 0.40
C PHE A 270 -3.83 22.97 0.24
N GLU A 271 -4.20 23.56 -0.91
CA GLU A 271 -3.98 24.99 -1.16
C GLU A 271 -4.99 25.90 -0.44
N ARG A 272 -6.27 25.52 -0.37
CA ARG A 272 -7.35 26.32 0.23
C ARG A 272 -7.08 26.80 1.67
N PRO A 273 -6.58 25.96 2.60
CA PRO A 273 -6.39 26.37 3.98
C PRO A 273 -5.16 27.26 4.21
N VAL A 274 -4.23 27.37 3.26
CA VAL A 274 -2.94 28.03 3.47
C VAL A 274 -2.98 29.50 3.02
N PRO A 275 -2.73 30.48 3.92
CA PRO A 275 -2.61 31.89 3.56
C PRO A 275 -1.28 32.13 2.82
N SER A 276 -1.13 33.25 2.09
CA SER A 276 0.05 33.56 1.25
C SER A 276 0.22 32.74 -0.04
N ALA A 277 0.71 33.39 -1.09
CA ALA A 277 1.04 32.75 -2.37
C ALA A 277 2.22 31.77 -2.24
N THR A 278 3.23 32.10 -1.44
CA THR A 278 4.40 31.23 -1.19
C THR A 278 4.02 29.99 -0.39
N GLY A 279 3.16 30.15 0.62
CA GLY A 279 2.60 29.03 1.39
C GLY A 279 1.79 28.08 0.52
N LYS A 280 0.95 28.63 -0.37
CA LYS A 280 0.18 27.84 -1.35
C LYS A 280 1.09 27.05 -2.30
N ALA A 281 2.22 27.60 -2.73
CA ALA A 281 3.15 26.86 -3.59
C ALA A 281 3.73 25.62 -2.89
N LEU A 282 4.11 25.75 -1.61
CA LEU A 282 4.58 24.62 -0.79
C LEU A 282 3.46 23.60 -0.55
N ALA A 283 2.25 24.07 -0.24
CA ALA A 283 1.06 23.23 -0.04
C ALA A 283 0.63 22.50 -1.33
N ARG A 284 0.75 23.15 -2.49
CA ARG A 284 0.54 22.56 -3.81
C ARG A 284 1.46 21.36 -4.01
N GLY A 285 2.75 21.53 -3.73
CA GLY A 285 3.73 20.45 -3.76
C GLY A 285 3.28 19.25 -2.94
N CYS A 286 2.81 19.50 -1.71
CA CYS A 286 2.25 18.45 -0.85
C CYS A 286 1.03 17.77 -1.50
N GLY A 287 0.09 18.55 -2.05
CA GLY A 287 -1.06 18.03 -2.78
C GLY A 287 -0.69 17.17 -3.99
N LEU A 288 0.35 17.55 -4.73
CA LEU A 288 0.88 16.76 -5.86
C LEU A 288 1.45 15.40 -5.40
N TRP A 289 2.09 15.35 -4.22
CA TRP A 289 2.56 14.08 -3.65
C TRP A 289 1.39 13.14 -3.30
N PHE A 290 0.35 13.69 -2.65
CA PHE A 290 -0.83 12.91 -2.27
C PHE A 290 -1.71 12.52 -3.45
N SER A 291 -1.77 13.32 -4.53
CA SER A 291 -2.48 12.94 -5.75
C SER A 291 -1.83 11.76 -6.44
N ASP A 292 -0.49 11.73 -6.50
CA ASP A 292 0.24 10.59 -7.06
C ASP A 292 0.03 9.34 -6.21
N THR A 293 0.13 9.52 -4.90
CA THR A 293 -0.10 8.44 -3.93
C THR A 293 -1.51 7.87 -4.11
N LEU A 294 -2.54 8.71 -4.25
CA LEU A 294 -3.92 8.29 -4.48
C LEU A 294 -4.06 7.46 -5.76
N ALA A 295 -3.52 7.94 -6.88
CA ALA A 295 -3.57 7.25 -8.16
C ALA A 295 -2.86 5.88 -8.11
N HIS A 296 -1.67 5.82 -7.50
CA HIS A 296 -0.90 4.58 -7.38
C HIS A 296 -1.51 3.61 -6.36
N THR A 297 -2.20 4.10 -5.33
CA THR A 297 -2.86 3.27 -4.32
C THR A 297 -3.89 2.33 -4.93
N PHE A 298 -4.60 2.75 -5.99
CA PHE A 298 -5.53 1.86 -6.69
C PHE A 298 -4.84 0.63 -7.31
N GLY A 299 -3.67 0.80 -7.92
CA GLY A 299 -2.89 -0.33 -8.43
C GLY A 299 -2.37 -1.23 -7.30
N ILE A 300 -1.88 -0.63 -6.20
CA ILE A 300 -1.43 -1.37 -5.01
C ILE A 300 -2.59 -2.16 -4.39
N MET A 301 -3.80 -1.58 -4.34
CA MET A 301 -5.00 -2.25 -3.81
C MET A 301 -5.37 -3.49 -4.62
N LEU A 302 -5.28 -3.44 -5.95
CA LEU A 302 -5.50 -4.63 -6.79
C LEU A 302 -4.48 -5.72 -6.46
N GLY A 303 -3.18 -5.41 -6.47
CA GLY A 303 -2.15 -6.39 -6.09
C GLY A 303 -2.35 -6.93 -4.68
N PHE A 304 -2.74 -6.08 -3.73
CA PHE A 304 -3.05 -6.49 -2.36
C PHE A 304 -4.27 -7.42 -2.27
N GLY A 305 -5.25 -7.28 -3.17
CA GLY A 305 -6.36 -8.21 -3.30
C GLY A 305 -5.91 -9.65 -3.58
N GLN A 306 -4.87 -9.83 -4.41
CA GLN A 306 -4.27 -11.17 -4.65
C GLN A 306 -3.55 -11.68 -3.41
N VAL A 307 -2.79 -10.83 -2.74
CA VAL A 307 -2.13 -11.16 -1.46
C VAL A 307 -3.17 -11.66 -0.45
N MET A 308 -4.30 -10.97 -0.34
CA MET A 308 -5.38 -11.33 0.59
C MET A 308 -5.92 -12.73 0.35
N ILE A 309 -6.19 -13.09 -0.91
CA ILE A 309 -6.68 -14.43 -1.30
C ILE A 309 -5.61 -15.50 -1.04
N LEU A 310 -4.37 -15.27 -1.47
CA LEU A 310 -3.32 -16.29 -1.37
C LEU A 310 -2.88 -16.53 0.07
N VAL A 311 -2.85 -15.49 0.91
CA VAL A 311 -2.61 -15.64 2.35
C VAL A 311 -3.76 -16.41 3.01
N ALA A 312 -4.99 -16.24 2.54
CA ALA A 312 -6.15 -16.97 3.08
C ALA A 312 -6.08 -18.46 2.72
N ILE A 313 -5.76 -18.77 1.46
CA ILE A 313 -5.52 -20.13 0.98
C ILE A 313 -4.35 -20.76 1.73
N ALA A 314 -3.21 -20.06 1.85
CA ALA A 314 -2.05 -20.54 2.59
C ALA A 314 -2.39 -20.82 4.05
N SER A 315 -3.16 -19.94 4.70
CA SER A 315 -3.60 -20.13 6.08
C SER A 315 -4.52 -21.34 6.23
N ALA A 316 -5.43 -21.56 5.27
CA ALA A 316 -6.33 -22.71 5.26
C ALA A 316 -5.58 -24.03 5.06
N LEU A 317 -4.67 -24.10 4.09
CA LEU A 317 -3.88 -25.29 3.79
C LEU A 317 -2.89 -25.63 4.92
N ALA A 318 -2.33 -24.61 5.59
CA ALA A 318 -1.42 -24.78 6.73
C ALA A 318 -2.06 -25.55 7.91
N THR A 319 -3.39 -25.61 7.98
CA THR A 319 -4.10 -26.35 9.05
C THR A 319 -3.96 -27.87 8.94
N ARG A 320 -3.61 -28.40 7.76
CA ARG A 320 -3.56 -29.84 7.48
C ARG A 320 -2.28 -30.31 6.83
N ILE A 321 -1.62 -29.43 6.10
CA ILE A 321 -0.47 -29.77 5.27
C ILE A 321 0.79 -29.19 5.92
N SER A 322 1.93 -29.86 5.73
CA SER A 322 3.23 -29.40 6.22
C SER A 322 3.69 -28.12 5.51
N PHE A 323 4.56 -27.38 6.17
CA PHE A 323 5.09 -26.09 5.70
C PHE A 323 5.55 -26.11 4.23
N VAL A 324 6.42 -27.06 3.87
CA VAL A 324 7.01 -27.14 2.53
C VAL A 324 5.96 -27.43 1.46
N VAL A 325 5.07 -28.40 1.72
CA VAL A 325 4.05 -28.79 0.76
C VAL A 325 3.03 -27.66 0.57
N ASN A 326 2.71 -26.92 1.63
CA ASN A 326 1.83 -25.76 1.53
C ASN A 326 2.39 -24.66 0.60
N ILE A 327 3.67 -24.33 0.74
CA ILE A 327 4.32 -23.33 -0.12
C ILE A 327 4.29 -23.75 -1.59
N VAL A 328 4.60 -25.02 -1.87
CA VAL A 328 4.57 -25.55 -3.25
C VAL A 328 3.15 -25.47 -3.83
N LEU A 329 2.13 -25.84 -3.06
CA LEU A 329 0.74 -25.74 -3.50
C LEU A 329 0.30 -24.30 -3.73
N CYS A 330 0.66 -23.38 -2.85
CA CYS A 330 0.37 -21.96 -3.02
C CYS A 330 1.03 -21.38 -4.28
N LEU A 331 2.27 -21.80 -4.58
CA LEU A 331 2.97 -21.41 -5.80
C LEU A 331 2.25 -21.94 -7.06
N LEU A 332 1.81 -23.21 -7.04
CA LEU A 332 1.02 -23.80 -8.14
C LEU A 332 -0.30 -23.05 -8.32
N ILE A 333 -1.01 -22.73 -7.24
CA ILE A 333 -2.27 -21.98 -7.28
C ILE A 333 -2.04 -20.56 -7.85
N TYR A 334 -0.94 -19.90 -7.47
CA TYR A 334 -0.60 -18.59 -8.03
C TYR A 334 -0.42 -18.63 -9.55
N PHE A 335 0.35 -19.59 -10.07
CA PHE A 335 0.58 -19.72 -11.50
C PHE A 335 -0.69 -20.16 -12.25
N LEU A 336 -1.41 -21.15 -11.73
CA LEU A 336 -2.65 -21.63 -12.34
C LEU A 336 -3.73 -20.55 -12.35
N GLY A 337 -3.86 -19.74 -11.29
CA GLY A 337 -4.82 -18.64 -11.23
C GLY A 337 -4.57 -17.51 -12.23
N HIS A 338 -3.32 -17.36 -12.72
CA HIS A 338 -3.00 -16.43 -13.80
C HIS A 338 -3.14 -17.05 -15.19
N LEU A 339 -2.84 -18.35 -15.33
CA LEU A 339 -2.81 -19.03 -16.62
C LEU A 339 -4.15 -19.63 -17.04
N ALA A 340 -4.99 -20.09 -16.11
CA ALA A 340 -6.24 -20.75 -16.43
C ALA A 340 -7.21 -19.87 -17.24
N PRO A 341 -7.45 -18.59 -16.87
CA PRO A 341 -8.30 -17.70 -17.67
C PRO A 341 -7.76 -17.48 -19.09
N VAL A 342 -6.43 -17.36 -19.22
CA VAL A 342 -5.76 -17.18 -20.52
C VAL A 342 -5.90 -18.44 -21.39
N LEU A 343 -5.73 -19.63 -20.81
CA LEU A 343 -5.90 -20.90 -21.51
C LEU A 343 -7.34 -21.07 -22.01
N VAL A 344 -8.34 -20.71 -21.19
CA VAL A 344 -9.76 -20.74 -21.62
C VAL A 344 -10.00 -19.80 -22.78
N ARG A 345 -9.53 -18.54 -22.70
CA ARG A 345 -9.69 -17.57 -23.80
C ARG A 345 -9.00 -18.00 -25.09
N VAL A 346 -7.79 -18.54 -25.01
CA VAL A 346 -7.06 -19.01 -26.20
C VAL A 346 -7.73 -20.24 -26.81
N THR A 347 -8.18 -21.19 -25.99
CA THR A 347 -8.85 -22.40 -26.50
C THR A 347 -10.22 -22.09 -27.12
N GLU A 348 -10.95 -21.12 -26.59
CA GLU A 348 -12.23 -20.67 -27.17
C GLU A 348 -12.06 -19.90 -28.49
N THR A 349 -11.01 -19.08 -28.61
CA THR A 349 -10.73 -18.31 -29.83
C THR A 349 -10.17 -19.17 -30.96
N VAL A 350 -9.39 -20.22 -30.64
CA VAL A 350 -8.79 -21.11 -31.64
C VAL A 350 -9.81 -22.06 -32.28
N GLY A 351 -11.01 -22.26 -31.69
CA GLY A 351 -12.15 -22.91 -32.34
C GLY A 351 -11.86 -24.27 -33.01
N GLY A 352 -10.88 -25.04 -32.52
CA GLY A 352 -10.27 -26.14 -33.26
C GLY A 352 -10.69 -27.52 -32.78
N GLY A 353 -11.36 -28.29 -33.63
CA GLY A 353 -11.88 -29.66 -33.42
C GLY A 353 -10.86 -30.78 -33.20
N GLY A 354 -9.68 -30.49 -32.65
CA GLY A 354 -8.70 -31.50 -32.23
C GLY A 354 -8.92 -31.93 -30.79
N VAL A 355 -8.90 -33.24 -30.51
CA VAL A 355 -9.10 -33.81 -29.15
C VAL A 355 -8.18 -33.17 -28.10
N GLY A 356 -6.95 -32.83 -28.48
CA GLY A 356 -5.99 -32.14 -27.60
C GLY A 356 -6.42 -30.73 -27.19
N VAL A 357 -6.99 -29.95 -28.12
CA VAL A 357 -7.51 -28.59 -27.83
C VAL A 357 -8.74 -28.68 -26.93
N GLY A 358 -9.57 -29.72 -27.13
CA GLY A 358 -10.73 -30.00 -26.28
C GLY A 358 -10.34 -30.34 -24.83
N LEU A 359 -9.32 -31.18 -24.63
CA LEU A 359 -8.84 -31.53 -23.29
C LEU A 359 -8.21 -30.34 -22.56
N VAL A 360 -7.38 -29.55 -23.26
CA VAL A 360 -6.77 -28.33 -22.68
C VAL A 360 -7.86 -27.31 -22.34
N GLY A 361 -8.88 -27.14 -23.19
CA GLY A 361 -10.01 -26.26 -22.91
C GLY A 361 -10.86 -26.73 -21.71
N PHE A 362 -11.10 -28.04 -21.59
CA PHE A 362 -11.79 -28.61 -20.43
C PHE A 362 -11.01 -28.40 -19.13
N LEU A 363 -9.70 -28.71 -19.12
CA LEU A 363 -8.85 -28.50 -17.95
C LEU A 363 -8.76 -27.02 -17.59
N GLY A 364 -8.67 -26.13 -18.59
CA GLY A 364 -8.72 -24.68 -18.41
C GLY A 364 -10.00 -24.25 -17.69
N LYS A 365 -11.17 -24.71 -18.16
CA LYS A 365 -12.47 -24.40 -17.54
C LYS A 365 -12.59 -24.98 -16.12
N LEU A 366 -12.08 -26.19 -15.90
CA LEU A 366 -12.06 -26.80 -14.58
C LEU A 366 -11.24 -25.95 -13.59
N PHE A 367 -10.04 -25.53 -13.98
CA PHE A 367 -9.20 -24.71 -13.12
C PHE A 367 -9.72 -23.29 -12.95
N ASP A 368 -10.31 -22.68 -13.98
CA ASP A 368 -10.94 -21.35 -13.92
C ASP A 368 -12.15 -21.32 -12.97
N VAL A 369 -12.90 -22.42 -12.87
CA VAL A 369 -14.02 -22.55 -11.93
C VAL A 369 -13.54 -22.81 -10.50
N LEU A 370 -12.49 -23.63 -10.33
CA LEU A 370 -12.02 -24.08 -9.02
C LEU A 370 -11.09 -23.08 -8.34
N LEU A 371 -10.23 -22.42 -9.10
CA LEU A 371 -9.21 -21.50 -8.60
C LEU A 371 -9.68 -20.03 -8.73
N PRO A 372 -9.19 -19.13 -7.87
CA PRO A 372 -9.44 -17.71 -8.04
C PRO A 372 -8.82 -17.21 -9.35
N ALA A 373 -9.60 -16.50 -10.15
CA ALA A 373 -9.12 -15.84 -11.36
C ALA A 373 -8.27 -14.63 -10.96
N LEU A 374 -6.95 -14.83 -10.90
CA LEU A 374 -6.01 -13.80 -10.44
C LEU A 374 -5.75 -12.73 -11.52
N GLU A 375 -6.12 -13.00 -12.78
CA GLU A 375 -5.97 -12.04 -13.90
C GLU A 375 -6.69 -10.70 -13.65
N PHE A 376 -7.82 -10.69 -12.92
CA PHE A 376 -8.59 -9.46 -12.66
C PHE A 376 -7.84 -8.42 -11.82
N PHE A 377 -6.82 -8.84 -11.09
CA PHE A 377 -6.00 -7.95 -10.28
C PHE A 377 -4.77 -7.42 -11.02
N ASN A 378 -4.53 -7.88 -12.25
CA ASN A 378 -3.40 -7.45 -13.06
C ASN A 378 -3.61 -6.01 -13.54
N MET A 379 -2.63 -5.15 -13.29
CA MET A 379 -2.67 -3.74 -13.67
C MET A 379 -2.17 -3.48 -15.10
N GLY A 380 -1.51 -4.45 -15.75
CA GLY A 380 -0.96 -4.34 -17.10
C GLY A 380 -1.98 -3.85 -18.14
N PRO A 381 -3.18 -4.50 -18.26
CA PRO A 381 -4.20 -4.05 -19.20
C PRO A 381 -4.73 -2.64 -18.94
N ALA A 382 -4.61 -2.10 -17.71
CA ALA A 382 -5.01 -0.73 -17.39
C ALA A 382 -3.91 0.30 -17.69
N ILE A 383 -2.64 -0.11 -17.67
CA ILE A 383 -1.48 0.75 -17.91
C ILE A 383 -1.19 0.90 -19.42
N ILE A 384 -1.31 -0.18 -20.19
CA ILE A 384 -0.88 -0.23 -21.61
C ILE A 384 -1.90 0.46 -22.55
N ARG A 385 -3.09 0.82 -22.05
CA ARG A 385 -4.17 1.38 -22.89
C ARG A 385 -3.77 2.68 -23.56
N GLU A 386 -4.22 2.84 -24.80
CA GLU A 386 -4.08 4.08 -25.56
C GLU A 386 -5.08 5.16 -25.14
N THR A 387 -6.22 4.76 -24.55
CA THR A 387 -7.26 5.69 -24.08
C THR A 387 -7.03 6.08 -22.62
N PRO A 388 -7.15 7.37 -22.26
CA PRO A 388 -6.94 7.82 -20.90
C PRO A 388 -8.01 7.24 -19.98
N LEU A 389 -7.57 6.59 -18.91
CA LEU A 389 -8.45 5.97 -17.92
C LEU A 389 -9.06 7.03 -16.99
N ASP A 390 -10.36 6.96 -16.77
CA ASP A 390 -11.04 7.80 -15.77
C ASP A 390 -10.77 7.26 -14.35
N LEU A 391 -10.25 8.12 -13.48
CA LEU A 391 -9.82 7.80 -12.13
C LEU A 391 -10.95 7.22 -11.28
N TRP A 392 -12.14 7.80 -11.37
CA TRP A 392 -13.27 7.42 -10.52
C TRP A 392 -13.93 6.14 -11.01
N LYS A 393 -14.09 5.97 -12.32
CA LYS A 393 -14.53 4.70 -12.91
C LYS A 393 -13.55 3.56 -12.57
N PHE A 394 -12.25 3.84 -12.62
CA PHE A 394 -11.25 2.86 -12.21
C PHE A 394 -11.31 2.56 -10.70
N GLY A 395 -11.53 3.57 -9.86
CA GLY A 395 -11.76 3.36 -8.43
C GLY A 395 -12.94 2.43 -8.15
N ILE A 396 -14.05 2.55 -8.89
CA ILE A 396 -15.19 1.63 -8.80
C ILE A 396 -14.77 0.21 -9.19
N TYR A 397 -14.04 0.05 -10.29
CA TYR A 397 -13.50 -1.26 -10.68
C TYR A 397 -12.66 -1.89 -9.57
N VAL A 398 -11.73 -1.13 -8.97
CA VAL A 398 -10.89 -1.60 -7.87
C VAL A 398 -11.73 -2.07 -6.69
N VAL A 399 -12.77 -1.32 -6.29
CA VAL A 399 -13.67 -1.71 -5.21
C VAL A 399 -14.43 -3.00 -5.56
N THR A 400 -14.89 -3.16 -6.79
CA THR A 400 -15.58 -4.40 -7.20
C THR A 400 -14.65 -5.61 -7.15
N VAL A 401 -13.39 -5.45 -7.58
CA VAL A 401 -12.37 -6.50 -7.54
C VAL A 401 -11.96 -6.82 -6.09
N LEU A 402 -11.91 -5.81 -5.21
CA LEU A 402 -11.73 -6.04 -3.77
C LEU A 402 -12.94 -6.75 -3.13
N GLY A 403 -14.16 -6.50 -3.62
CA GLY A 403 -15.33 -7.28 -3.23
C GLY A 403 -15.18 -8.76 -3.60
N TYR A 404 -14.72 -9.03 -4.83
CA TYR A 404 -14.39 -10.38 -5.28
C TYR A 404 -13.32 -11.04 -4.39
N SER A 405 -12.25 -10.32 -4.04
CA SER A 405 -11.21 -10.88 -3.16
C SER A 405 -11.69 -11.18 -1.74
N LEU A 406 -12.58 -10.35 -1.18
CA LEU A 406 -13.19 -10.60 0.13
C LEU A 406 -14.04 -11.87 0.14
N ILE A 407 -14.81 -12.11 -0.93
CA ILE A 407 -15.62 -13.32 -1.06
C ILE A 407 -14.73 -14.56 -1.10
N TYR A 408 -13.72 -14.59 -1.98
CA TYR A 408 -12.80 -15.73 -2.08
C TYR A 408 -11.99 -15.96 -0.80
N THR A 409 -11.55 -14.88 -0.15
CA THR A 409 -10.90 -14.93 1.17
C THR A 409 -11.81 -15.58 2.21
N SER A 410 -13.09 -15.19 2.24
CA SER A 410 -14.06 -15.74 3.18
C SER A 410 -14.29 -17.23 2.93
N ILE A 411 -14.43 -17.64 1.66
CA ILE A 411 -14.58 -19.05 1.28
C ILE A 411 -13.33 -19.85 1.70
N ALA A 412 -12.12 -19.36 1.39
CA ALA A 412 -10.88 -20.03 1.75
C ALA A 412 -10.74 -20.20 3.28
N LEU A 413 -11.04 -19.15 4.05
CA LEU A 413 -10.99 -19.22 5.52
C LEU A 413 -12.06 -20.17 6.08
N LEU A 414 -13.28 -20.18 5.53
CA LEU A 414 -14.31 -21.13 5.95
C LEU A 414 -13.87 -22.58 5.71
N VAL A 415 -13.28 -22.87 4.56
CA VAL A 415 -12.69 -24.19 4.28
C VAL A 415 -11.60 -24.52 5.30
N GLY A 416 -10.70 -23.57 5.58
CA GLY A 416 -9.67 -23.73 6.61
C GLY A 416 -10.23 -24.00 8.00
N LEU A 417 -11.34 -23.36 8.37
CA LEU A 417 -12.03 -23.59 9.65
C LEU A 417 -12.65 -24.98 9.74
N LEU A 418 -13.35 -25.41 8.68
CA LEU A 418 -13.92 -26.77 8.61
C LEU A 418 -12.81 -27.82 8.73
N LEU A 419 -11.73 -27.64 7.96
CA LEU A 419 -10.56 -28.51 8.05
C LEU A 419 -9.95 -28.50 9.45
N PHE A 420 -9.97 -27.39 10.18
CA PHE A 420 -9.38 -27.31 11.51
C PHE A 420 -10.27 -27.88 12.64
N GLU A 421 -11.60 -27.86 12.48
CA GLU A 421 -12.54 -28.46 13.42
C GLU A 421 -12.41 -29.99 13.44
N ASP A 422 -12.31 -30.60 12.26
CA ASP A 422 -12.15 -32.06 12.11
C ASP A 422 -10.76 -32.57 12.52
N ARG A 423 -9.85 -31.71 13.00
CA ARG A 423 -8.51 -32.12 13.41
C ARG A 423 -8.56 -32.48 14.89
N ASP A 424 -8.49 -33.77 15.18
CA ASP A 424 -8.19 -34.25 16.52
C ASP A 424 -6.77 -33.79 16.88
N LEU A 425 -6.69 -32.88 17.84
CA LEU A 425 -5.43 -32.38 18.40
C LEU A 425 -4.99 -33.21 19.63
N ALA A 426 -5.46 -34.46 19.72
CA ALA A 426 -5.21 -35.38 20.84
C ALA A 426 -3.79 -35.99 20.78
#